data_AF-A0A1X7D6P7-F1
#
_entry.id   AF-A0A1X7D6P7-F1
#
_cell.length_a   1.000
_cell.length_b   1.000
_cell.length_c   1.000
_cell.angle_alpha   90.00
_cell.angle_beta   90.00
_cell.angle_gamma   90.00
#
_symmetry.space_group_name_H-M   'P 1'
#
loop_
_entity.id
_entity.type
_entity.pdbx_description
1 polymer ?
#
loop_
_entity_poly.entity_id
_entity_poly.type
_entity_poly.pdbx_seq_one_letter_code
_entity_poly.pdbx_strand_id
1 'polypeptide(L)'
;MNPADSRSTALARAVKMAANRGVVVARIAGSATAWWGGNIDDWQPDETLLSSRAALERYWHLVRDFRASRLPTAHAIMVYRDGSFASVMLGVRTPEAVTAYLTEAMELARTRSAQPWLRA
;
A
#
# COMPACT_ATOMS: atom_id res chain seq x y z
N MET A 1 -11.82 -10.60 -2.10
CA MET A 1 -11.51 -9.15 -2.17
C MET A 1 -12.45 -8.54 -3.21
N ASN A 2 -13.43 -7.71 -2.81
CA ASN A 2 -14.36 -7.10 -3.76
C ASN A 2 -13.63 -5.97 -4.50
N PRO A 3 -13.27 -6.10 -5.79
CA PRO A 3 -12.23 -5.28 -6.41
C PRO A 3 -12.67 -3.90 -6.94
N ALA A 4 -13.83 -3.36 -6.53
CA ALA A 4 -14.44 -2.18 -7.17
C ALA A 4 -14.76 -1.03 -6.21
N ASP A 5 -14.03 -0.88 -5.11
CA ASP A 5 -14.17 0.34 -4.32
C ASP A 5 -13.43 1.51 -5.00
N SER A 6 -14.05 2.70 -4.98
CA SER A 6 -13.39 3.92 -5.39
C SER A 6 -12.38 4.38 -4.32
N ARG A 7 -11.38 5.18 -4.73
CA ARG A 7 -10.42 5.80 -3.80
C ARG A 7 -11.10 6.52 -2.62
N SER A 8 -12.17 7.26 -2.88
CA SER A 8 -12.91 8.00 -1.85
C SER A 8 -13.62 7.05 -0.87
N THR A 9 -14.21 5.96 -1.38
CA THR A 9 -14.82 4.93 -0.53
C THR A 9 -13.79 4.25 0.38
N ALA A 10 -12.63 3.90 -0.16
CA ALA A 10 -11.53 3.32 0.60
C ALA A 10 -11.05 4.26 1.73
N LEU A 11 -10.82 5.54 1.40
CA LEU A 11 -10.42 6.54 2.38
C LEU A 11 -11.51 6.74 3.46
N ALA A 12 -12.78 6.84 3.06
CA ALA A 12 -13.89 7.03 3.99
C ALA A 12 -14.02 5.86 4.99
N ARG A 13 -13.66 4.63 4.59
CA ARG A 13 -13.59 3.48 5.50
C ARG A 13 -12.38 3.55 6.42
N ALA A 14 -11.20 3.85 5.87
CA ALA A 14 -9.96 3.96 6.65
C ALA A 14 -10.04 5.03 7.75
N VAL A 15 -10.63 6.20 7.44
CA VAL A 15 -10.76 7.33 8.38
C VAL A 15 -11.67 7.03 9.57
N LYS A 16 -12.59 6.06 9.44
CA LYS A 16 -13.45 5.61 10.55
C LYS A 16 -12.72 4.72 11.55
N MET A 17 -11.54 4.22 11.20
CA MET A 17 -10.73 3.39 12.09
C MET A 17 -9.96 4.24 13.10
N ALA A 18 -9.40 3.59 14.12
CA ALA A 18 -8.45 4.23 15.01
C ALA A 18 -7.23 4.77 14.23
N ALA A 19 -6.64 5.85 14.73
CA ALA A 19 -5.55 6.57 14.04
C ALA A 19 -4.35 5.66 13.69
N ASN A 20 -4.05 4.68 14.54
CA ASN A 20 -3.00 3.68 14.37
C ASN A 20 -3.50 2.34 13.78
N ARG A 21 -4.65 2.36 13.11
CA ARG A 21 -5.28 1.18 12.47
C ARG A 21 -5.81 1.46 11.07
N GLY A 22 -6.15 2.70 10.74
CA GLY A 22 -6.63 3.05 9.41
C GLY A 22 -5.58 2.81 8.32
N VAL A 23 -6.00 2.17 7.24
CA VAL A 23 -5.17 1.93 6.05
C VAL A 23 -5.98 2.11 4.78
N VAL A 24 -5.33 2.66 3.76
CA VAL A 24 -5.78 2.66 2.38
C VAL A 24 -4.76 1.87 1.55
N VAL A 25 -5.24 0.97 0.71
CA VAL A 25 -4.41 0.18 -0.21
C VAL A 25 -4.86 0.44 -1.63
N ALA A 26 -3.89 0.77 -2.48
CA ALA A 26 -4.05 0.77 -3.93
C ALA A 26 -3.30 -0.42 -4.51
N ARG A 27 -4.01 -1.38 -5.09
CA ARG A 27 -3.41 -2.45 -5.90
C ARG A 27 -3.37 -2.02 -7.35
N ILE A 28 -2.18 -1.98 -7.93
CA ILE A 28 -1.93 -1.43 -9.26
C ILE A 28 -1.42 -2.56 -10.15
N ALA A 29 -2.13 -2.79 -11.25
CA ALA A 29 -1.81 -3.80 -12.26
C ALA A 29 -1.94 -3.16 -13.65
N GLY A 30 -0.80 -2.82 -14.26
CA GLY A 30 -0.78 -2.03 -15.49
C GLY A 30 -1.43 -0.65 -15.28
N SER A 31 -2.49 -0.36 -16.03
CA SER A 31 -3.27 0.88 -15.89
C SER A 31 -4.42 0.76 -14.89
N ALA A 32 -4.75 -0.44 -14.42
CA ALA A 32 -5.84 -0.66 -13.47
C ALA A 32 -5.38 -0.41 -12.03
N THR A 33 -6.20 0.31 -11.26
CA THR A 33 -6.00 0.49 -9.82
C THR A 33 -7.25 0.06 -9.06
N ALA A 34 -7.14 -0.98 -8.25
CA ALA A 34 -8.18 -1.39 -7.32
C ALA A 34 -7.90 -0.81 -5.93
N TRP A 35 -8.92 -0.27 -5.28
CA TRP A 35 -8.78 0.34 -3.96
C TRP A 35 -9.41 -0.52 -2.88
N TRP A 36 -8.82 -0.46 -1.70
CA TRP A 36 -9.38 -1.01 -0.49
C TRP A 36 -9.01 -0.09 0.68
N GLY A 37 -9.87 -0.02 1.70
CA GLY A 37 -9.55 0.69 2.92
C GLY A 37 -10.36 0.18 4.10
N GLY A 38 -9.76 0.27 5.28
CA GLY A 38 -10.29 -0.34 6.49
C GLY A 38 -9.25 -0.42 7.59
N ASN A 39 -9.33 -1.47 8.41
CA ASN A 39 -8.38 -1.72 9.49
C ASN A 39 -7.18 -2.54 8.95
N ILE A 40 -5.97 -2.12 9.28
CA ILE A 40 -4.72 -2.80 8.89
C ILE A 40 -4.66 -4.26 9.37
N ASP A 41 -5.40 -4.61 10.42
CA ASP A 41 -5.49 -5.97 10.92
C ASP A 41 -6.29 -6.90 9.97
N ASP A 42 -7.16 -6.33 9.13
CA ASP A 42 -8.00 -7.04 8.16
C ASP A 42 -7.33 -7.16 6.77
N TRP A 43 -6.16 -6.54 6.59
CA TRP A 43 -5.42 -6.60 5.34
C TRP A 43 -4.08 -7.28 5.53
N GLN A 44 -3.81 -8.23 4.64
CA GLN A 44 -2.53 -8.93 4.61
C GLN A 44 -2.01 -8.95 3.18
N PRO A 45 -0.70 -8.75 2.99
CA PRO A 45 -0.08 -8.93 1.69
C PRO A 45 -0.10 -10.40 1.31
N ASP A 46 -0.29 -10.68 0.03
CA ASP A 46 -0.12 -12.04 -0.48
C ASP A 46 1.36 -12.41 -0.54
N GLU A 47 1.83 -13.10 0.50
CA GLU A 47 3.24 -13.48 0.66
C GLU A 47 3.75 -14.40 -0.46
N THR A 48 2.86 -15.19 -1.08
CA THR A 48 3.22 -16.13 -2.15
C THR A 48 3.62 -15.42 -3.43
N LEU A 49 3.07 -14.21 -3.64
CA LEU A 49 3.31 -13.39 -4.82
C LEU A 49 4.45 -12.39 -4.61
N LEU A 50 4.98 -12.22 -3.39
CA LEU A 50 6.03 -11.24 -3.14
C LEU A 50 7.34 -11.62 -3.82
N SER A 51 8.02 -10.60 -4.35
CA SER A 51 9.33 -10.77 -4.99
C SER A 51 10.44 -11.08 -3.99
N SER A 52 10.31 -10.64 -2.73
CA SER A 52 11.35 -10.82 -1.72
C SER A 52 10.80 -10.85 -0.29
N ARG A 53 11.33 -11.77 0.53
CA ARG A 53 11.09 -11.83 1.98
C ARG A 53 11.57 -10.57 2.70
N ALA A 54 12.65 -9.95 2.24
CA ALA A 54 13.16 -8.71 2.85
C ALA A 54 12.16 -7.54 2.70
N ALA A 55 11.37 -7.51 1.62
CA ALA A 55 10.32 -6.52 1.45
C ALA A 55 9.17 -6.74 2.44
N LEU A 56 8.81 -8.00 2.69
CA LEU A 56 7.81 -8.39 3.68
C LEU A 56 8.25 -8.01 5.11
N GLU A 57 9.50 -8.29 5.47
CA GLU A 57 10.05 -7.94 6.80
C GLU A 57 10.04 -6.43 7.04
N ARG A 58 10.45 -5.62 6.04
CA ARG A 58 10.38 -4.15 6.12
C ARG A 58 8.95 -3.66 6.30
N TYR A 59 8.00 -4.25 5.59
CA TYR A 59 6.58 -3.95 5.76
C TYR A 59 6.10 -4.25 7.18
N TRP A 60 6.44 -5.42 7.74
CA TRP A 60 6.05 -5.78 9.10
C TRP A 60 6.64 -4.85 10.16
N HIS A 61 7.90 -4.44 10.01
CA HIS A 61 8.50 -3.44 10.90
C HIS A 61 7.74 -2.11 10.86
N LEU A 62 7.40 -1.63 9.66
CA LEU A 62 6.66 -0.39 9.47
C LEU A 62 5.24 -0.47 10.06
N VAL A 63 4.52 -1.57 9.86
CA VAL A 63 3.20 -1.79 10.47
C VAL A 63 3.29 -1.83 11.99
N ARG A 64 4.31 -2.50 12.54
CA ARG A 64 4.53 -2.57 13.99
C ARG A 64 4.73 -1.18 14.58
N ASP A 65 5.58 -0.36 13.96
CA ASP A 65 5.85 0.99 14.46
C ASP A 65 4.64 1.93 14.31
N PHE A 66 3.87 1.80 13.23
CA PHE A 66 2.58 2.48 13.07
C PHE A 66 1.57 2.06 14.15
N ARG A 67 1.41 0.76 14.40
CA ARG A 67 0.50 0.22 15.43
C ARG A 67 0.88 0.68 16.83
N ALA A 68 2.18 0.81 17.11
CA ALA A 68 2.72 1.33 18.35
C ALA A 68 2.64 2.87 18.47
N SER A 69 1.99 3.55 17.51
CA SER A 69 1.84 5.01 17.45
C SER A 69 3.17 5.77 17.42
N ARG A 70 4.26 5.11 17.00
CA ARG A 70 5.58 5.74 16.82
C ARG A 70 5.64 6.55 15.53
N LEU A 71 4.79 6.19 14.57
CA LEU A 71 4.62 6.88 13.29
C LEU A 71 3.14 7.25 13.14
N PRO A 72 2.79 8.54 12.94
CA PRO A 72 1.41 8.95 12.74
C PRO A 72 0.87 8.54 11.37
N THR A 73 1.75 8.48 10.36
CA THR A 73 1.47 7.95 9.03
C THR A 73 2.67 7.15 8.56
N ALA A 74 2.45 6.18 7.68
CA ALA A 74 3.52 5.43 7.06
C ALA A 74 3.08 4.92 5.68
N HIS A 75 4.04 4.67 4.80
CA HIS A 75 3.77 4.22 3.44
C HIS A 75 4.73 3.10 3.06
N ALA A 76 4.19 2.04 2.47
CA ALA A 76 4.96 0.92 1.97
C ALA A 76 4.52 0.59 0.54
N ILE A 77 5.48 0.19 -0.28
CA ILE A 77 5.23 -0.30 -1.64
C ILE A 77 5.71 -1.74 -1.72
N MET A 78 4.78 -2.63 -2.03
CA MET A 78 5.04 -4.06 -2.17
C MET A 78 4.98 -4.42 -3.65
N VAL A 79 6.06 -5.00 -4.17
CA VAL A 79 6.16 -5.41 -5.58
C VAL A 79 5.95 -6.92 -5.65
N TYR A 80 5.05 -7.34 -6.53
CA TYR A 80 4.72 -8.74 -6.76
C TYR A 80 5.44 -9.28 -8.01
N ARG A 81 5.61 -10.60 -8.08
CA ARG A 81 6.31 -11.30 -9.17
C ARG A 81 5.62 -11.16 -10.53
N ASP A 82 4.31 -10.95 -10.53
CA ASP A 82 3.51 -10.69 -11.73
C ASP A 82 3.69 -9.26 -12.28
N GLY A 83 4.53 -8.45 -11.63
CA GLY A 83 4.76 -7.04 -11.99
C GLY A 83 3.71 -6.08 -11.46
N SER A 84 2.67 -6.58 -10.78
CA SER A 84 1.75 -5.73 -10.02
C SER A 84 2.39 -5.24 -8.73
N PHE A 85 1.84 -4.19 -8.13
CA PHE A 85 2.31 -3.68 -6.86
C PHE A 85 1.16 -3.17 -5.99
N ALA A 86 1.35 -3.20 -4.68
CA ALA A 86 0.45 -2.60 -3.70
C ALA A 86 1.12 -1.39 -3.05
N SER A 87 0.44 -0.26 -3.09
CA SER A 87 0.77 0.95 -2.34
C SER A 87 -0.07 0.97 -1.07
N VAL A 88 0.55 0.74 0.08
CA VAL A 88 -0.10 0.58 1.39
C VAL A 88 0.14 1.84 2.21
N MET A 89 -0.93 2.60 2.47
CA MET A 89 -0.90 3.92 3.09
C MET A 89 -1.56 3.85 4.47
N LEU A 90 -0.76 3.96 5.53
CA LEU A 90 -1.20 3.86 6.91
C LEU A 90 -1.47 5.24 7.50
N GLY A 91 -2.58 5.38 8.22
CA GLY A 91 -2.94 6.60 8.96
C GLY A 91 -3.36 7.78 8.08
N VAL A 92 -3.49 7.60 6.75
CA VAL A 92 -3.90 8.68 5.84
C VAL A 92 -5.34 9.10 6.10
N ARG A 93 -5.56 10.42 6.15
CA ARG A 93 -6.88 11.00 6.45
C ARG A 93 -7.44 11.91 5.37
N THR A 94 -6.63 12.29 4.39
CA THR A 94 -7.03 13.26 3.38
C THR A 94 -6.84 12.72 1.95
N PRO A 95 -7.68 13.12 0.99
CA PRO A 95 -7.51 12.74 -0.42
C PRO A 95 -6.17 13.18 -1.01
N GLU A 96 -5.63 14.30 -0.55
CA GLU A 96 -4.35 14.86 -1.01
C GLU A 96 -3.19 13.96 -0.60
N ALA A 97 -3.18 13.47 0.65
CA ALA A 97 -2.17 12.54 1.12
C ALA A 97 -2.20 11.21 0.35
N VAL A 98 -3.41 10.69 0.08
CA VAL A 98 -3.57 9.49 -0.76
C VAL A 98 -3.02 9.71 -2.17
N THR A 99 -3.27 10.89 -2.75
CA THR A 99 -2.78 11.24 -4.09
C THR A 99 -1.27 11.36 -4.10
N ALA A 100 -0.66 12.01 -3.11
CA ALA A 100 0.78 12.17 -3.01
C ALA A 100 1.50 10.81 -2.92
N TYR A 101 1.07 9.93 -2.01
CA TYR A 101 1.65 8.58 -1.88
C TYR A 101 1.40 7.69 -3.11
N LEU A 102 0.27 7.87 -3.81
CA LEU A 102 0.03 7.17 -5.06
C LEU A 102 1.01 7.62 -6.14
N THR A 103 1.21 8.93 -6.31
CA THR A 103 2.17 9.47 -7.27
C THR A 103 3.58 8.97 -6.97
N GLU A 104 4.02 9.03 -5.71
CA GLU A 104 5.32 8.49 -5.29
C GLU A 104 5.46 6.99 -5.62
N ALA A 105 4.43 6.20 -5.35
CA ALA A 105 4.43 4.78 -5.69
C ALA A 105 4.52 4.51 -7.19
N MET A 106 3.82 5.32 -8.00
CA MET A 106 3.85 5.21 -9.46
C MET A 106 5.22 5.63 -10.03
N GLU A 107 5.86 6.67 -9.49
CA GLU A 107 7.22 7.08 -9.90
C GLU A 107 8.26 6.01 -9.56
N LEU A 108 8.17 5.41 -8.38
CA LEU A 108 9.05 4.31 -7.96
C LEU A 108 8.83 3.07 -8.83
N ALA A 109 7.57 2.73 -9.14
CA ALA A 109 7.25 1.62 -10.05
C ALA A 109 7.77 1.88 -11.47
N ARG A 110 7.64 3.11 -11.98
CA ARG A 110 8.14 3.50 -13.31
C ARG A 110 9.66 3.40 -13.36
N THR A 111 10.36 3.92 -12.37
CA THR A 111 11.83 3.88 -12.30
C THR A 111 12.35 2.44 -12.25
N ARG A 112 11.71 1.57 -11.46
CA ARG A 112 12.10 0.14 -11.40
C ARG A 112 11.77 -0.63 -12.67
N SER A 113 10.64 -0.32 -13.31
CA SER A 113 10.25 -0.95 -14.58
C SER A 113 11.14 -0.53 -15.76
N ALA A 114 11.67 0.70 -15.71
CA ALA A 114 12.59 1.24 -16.71
C ALA A 114 14.04 0.73 -16.56
N GLN A 115 14.35 -0.03 -15.50
CA GLN A 115 15.66 -0.64 -15.28
C GLN A 115 15.60 -2.16 -15.47
N PRO A 116 16.04 -2.71 -16.63
CA PRO A 116 15.91 -4.13 -16.96
C PRO A 116 16.63 -5.09 -16.00
N TRP A 117 17.62 -4.61 -15.26
CA TRP A 117 18.46 -5.42 -14.36
C TRP A 117 17.82 -5.69 -12.97
N LEU A 118 16.63 -5.13 -12.69
CA LEU A 118 15.81 -5.44 -11.51
C LEU A 118 14.85 -6.63 -11.73
N ARG A 119 14.93 -7.32 -12.88
CA ARG A 119 14.19 -8.55 -13.20
C ARG A 119 14.94 -9.85 -12.85
N ALA A 120 16.05 -9.79 -12.11
CA ALA A 120 16.86 -10.95 -11.76
C ALA A 120 16.82 -11.24 -10.25
#